data_AF-A0A7S1Q9M3-F1
#
_entry.id   AF-A0A7S1Q9M3-F1
#
_cell.length_a   1.000
_cell.length_b   1.000
_cell.length_c   1.000
_cell.angle_alpha   90.00
_cell.angle_beta   90.00
_cell.angle_gamma   90.00
#
_symmetry.space_group_name_H-M   'P 1'
#
loop_
_entity.id
_entity.type
_entity.pdbx_description
1 polymer ?
#
loop_
_entity_poly.entity_id
_entity_poly.type
_entity_poly.pdbx_seq_one_letter_code
_entity_poly.pdbx_strand_id
1 'polypeptide(L)'
;PSECRIKFRRFVEVFTGFMLFVTCVNVVVLAIDRYKIDSQEAFILDMISLACAILFAVELVFKMIAYGPINTYKDKFNIFDLFLVIATAVEYTLTSTTTVSALRAVRILRLLRAFKVLRVTKRLAGLRILISALSPSVIPALFVLLLLLIVVFVYCVLGMQFFGHADFSPFRAKYDTIWEAALTNFIVITGDNWADLMLLAAKHAGMPVALSFFMSLFFFGNYIVINLFGAVIVDHLERAAQAVWQEQNFEQSMAVLTDASSLHPPRLFM
;
A
#
# COMPACT_ATOMS: atom_id res chain seq x y z
N PRO A 1 -35.34 14.37 -1.29
CA PRO A 1 -34.70 13.98 -0.01
C PRO A 1 -35.25 14.85 1.13
N SER A 2 -35.76 14.24 2.21
CA SER A 2 -36.31 14.99 3.36
C SER A 2 -35.26 15.90 4.00
N GLU A 3 -35.63 17.11 4.42
CA GLU A 3 -34.73 18.10 5.05
C GLU A 3 -33.90 17.50 6.22
N CYS A 4 -34.51 16.58 6.97
CA CYS A 4 -33.86 15.86 8.06
C CYS A 4 -32.62 15.08 7.59
N ARG A 5 -32.68 14.45 6.40
CA ARG A 5 -31.56 13.69 5.85
C ARG A 5 -30.40 14.57 5.40
N ILE A 6 -30.71 15.79 4.94
CA ILE A 6 -29.69 16.78 4.56
C ILE A 6 -28.97 17.32 5.80
N LYS A 7 -29.73 17.66 6.86
CA LYS A 7 -29.16 18.06 8.16
C LYS A 7 -28.28 16.95 8.75
N PHE A 8 -28.73 15.70 8.69
CA PHE A 8 -27.97 14.56 9.18
C PHE A 8 -26.67 14.32 8.38
N ARG A 9 -26.68 14.48 7.05
CA ARG A 9 -25.44 14.40 6.25
C ARG A 9 -24.41 15.45 6.65
N ARG A 10 -24.85 16.70 6.84
CA ARG A 10 -23.96 17.78 7.29
C ARG A 10 -23.38 17.49 8.69
N PHE A 11 -24.19 16.95 9.59
CA PHE A 11 -23.71 16.47 10.89
C PHE A 11 -22.66 15.37 10.73
N VAL A 12 -22.91 14.37 9.88
CA VAL A 12 -21.96 13.29 9.62
C VAL A 12 -20.64 13.83 9.06
N GLU A 13 -20.64 14.83 8.19
CA GLU A 13 -19.41 15.45 7.68
C GLU A 13 -18.58 16.11 8.79
N VAL A 14 -19.21 16.88 9.68
CA VAL A 14 -18.54 17.49 10.84
C VAL A 14 -18.03 16.42 11.80
N PHE A 15 -18.85 15.42 12.11
CA PHE A 15 -18.48 14.28 12.96
C PHE A 15 -17.31 13.51 12.37
N THR A 16 -17.31 13.32 11.05
CA THR A 16 -16.22 12.70 10.30
C THR A 16 -14.96 13.55 10.53
N GLY A 17 -14.99 14.89 10.47
CA GLY A 17 -13.86 15.75 10.85
C GLY A 17 -13.30 15.48 12.26
N PHE A 18 -14.16 15.36 13.26
CA PHE A 18 -13.77 14.98 14.63
C PHE A 18 -13.11 13.58 14.71
N MET A 19 -13.60 12.61 13.93
CA MET A 19 -13.02 11.26 13.92
C MET A 19 -11.59 11.20 13.37
N LEU A 20 -11.15 12.20 12.61
CA LEU A 20 -9.73 12.33 12.25
C LEU A 20 -8.87 12.61 13.48
N PHE A 21 -9.30 13.52 14.35
CA PHE A 21 -8.61 13.80 15.61
C PHE A 21 -8.51 12.53 16.47
N VAL A 22 -9.60 11.77 16.59
CA VAL A 22 -9.62 10.47 17.28
C VAL A 22 -8.63 9.48 16.65
N THR A 23 -8.50 9.47 15.32
CA THR A 23 -7.50 8.64 14.62
C THR A 23 -6.08 9.04 14.99
N CYS A 24 -5.77 10.33 15.00
CA CYS A 24 -4.44 10.82 15.39
C CYS A 24 -4.11 10.45 16.83
N VAL A 25 -5.05 10.64 17.77
CA VAL A 25 -4.90 10.22 19.17
C VAL A 25 -4.63 8.73 19.26
N ASN A 26 -5.42 7.90 18.56
CA ASN A 26 -5.22 6.46 18.54
C ASN A 26 -3.85 6.06 17.96
N VAL A 27 -3.33 6.77 16.96
CA VAL A 27 -1.97 6.53 16.43
C VAL A 27 -0.90 6.87 17.47
N VAL A 28 -1.06 7.96 18.23
CA VAL A 28 -0.14 8.32 19.32
C VAL A 28 -0.17 7.27 20.42
N VAL A 29 -1.35 6.77 20.80
CA VAL A 29 -1.52 5.67 21.77
C VAL A 29 -0.75 4.42 21.31
N LEU A 30 -0.89 4.05 20.03
CA LEU A 30 -0.13 2.95 19.43
C LEU A 30 1.39 3.20 19.43
N ALA A 31 1.83 4.44 19.29
CA ALA A 31 3.25 4.79 19.29
C ALA A 31 3.89 4.78 20.69
N ILE A 32 3.08 4.98 21.74
CA ILE A 32 3.53 4.92 23.14
C ILE A 32 3.72 3.46 23.60
N ASP A 33 2.99 2.52 23.00
CA ASP A 33 3.10 1.09 23.30
C ASP A 33 4.52 0.57 23.01
N ARG A 34 5.25 0.24 24.08
CA ARG A 34 6.69 -0.06 24.06
C ARG A 34 7.00 -1.40 24.70
N TYR A 35 8.11 -2.02 24.29
CA TYR A 35 8.55 -3.28 24.88
C TYR A 35 8.82 -3.10 26.39
N LYS A 36 8.19 -3.94 27.22
CA LYS A 36 8.18 -3.89 28.70
C LYS A 36 7.50 -2.65 29.29
N ILE A 37 6.26 -2.41 28.87
CA ILE A 37 5.39 -1.40 29.51
C ILE A 37 4.89 -1.89 30.88
N ASP A 38 4.67 -0.96 31.81
CA ASP A 38 4.06 -1.28 33.10
C ASP A 38 2.60 -1.72 32.93
N SER A 39 2.13 -2.60 33.81
CA SER A 39 0.78 -3.17 33.79
C SER A 39 -0.33 -2.12 33.85
N GLN A 40 -0.13 -1.03 34.61
CA GLN A 40 -1.13 0.04 34.71
C GLN A 40 -1.17 0.89 33.44
N GLU A 41 0.00 1.24 32.89
CA GLU A 41 0.10 1.97 31.63
C GLU A 41 -0.52 1.17 30.47
N ALA A 42 -0.24 -0.13 30.38
CA ALA A 42 -0.83 -1.01 29.36
C ALA A 42 -2.36 -1.03 29.45
N PHE A 43 -2.92 -1.14 30.66
CA PHE A 43 -4.36 -1.13 30.87
C PHE A 43 -5.00 0.18 30.40
N ILE A 44 -4.37 1.33 30.70
CA ILE A 44 -4.86 2.65 30.26
C ILE A 44 -4.83 2.76 28.73
N LEU A 45 -3.73 2.35 28.07
CA LEU A 45 -3.62 2.40 26.62
C LEU A 45 -4.64 1.49 25.91
N ASP A 46 -4.92 0.30 26.46
CA ASP A 46 -5.95 -0.60 25.93
C ASP A 46 -7.36 -0.02 26.12
N MET A 47 -7.65 0.63 27.25
CA MET A 47 -8.93 1.32 27.47
C MET A 47 -9.15 2.47 26.48
N ILE A 48 -8.13 3.30 26.23
CA ILE A 48 -8.21 4.37 25.23
C ILE A 48 -8.41 3.77 23.83
N SER A 49 -7.66 2.71 23.49
CA SER A 49 -7.78 2.02 22.20
C SER A 49 -9.17 1.41 21.99
N LEU A 50 -9.79 0.86 23.03
CA LEU A 50 -11.16 0.36 23.01
C LEU A 50 -12.17 1.49 22.80
N ALA A 51 -12.03 2.60 23.53
CA ALA A 51 -12.90 3.77 23.37
C ALA A 51 -12.84 4.32 21.93
N CYS A 52 -11.64 4.44 21.36
CA CYS A 52 -11.46 4.82 19.95
C CYS A 52 -12.14 3.82 19.00
N ALA A 53 -11.97 2.50 19.24
CA ALA A 53 -12.60 1.46 18.41
C ALA A 53 -14.13 1.57 18.39
N ILE A 54 -14.76 1.83 19.54
CA ILE A 54 -16.21 2.04 19.65
C ILE A 54 -16.63 3.28 18.85
N LEU A 55 -15.92 4.40 18.99
CA LEU A 55 -16.20 5.62 18.23
C LEU A 55 -16.12 5.38 16.71
N PHE A 56 -15.16 4.57 16.25
CA PHE A 56 -15.06 4.20 14.83
C PHE A 56 -16.21 3.31 14.35
N ALA A 57 -16.70 2.41 15.19
CA ALA A 57 -17.89 1.63 14.89
C ALA A 57 -19.12 2.53 14.75
N VAL A 58 -19.29 3.50 15.65
CA VAL A 58 -20.37 4.50 15.58
C VAL A 58 -20.26 5.35 14.31
N GLU A 59 -19.06 5.80 13.94
CA GLU A 59 -18.84 6.55 12.69
C GLU A 59 -19.32 5.76 11.46
N LEU A 60 -19.01 4.47 11.38
CA LEU A 60 -19.46 3.62 10.29
C LEU A 60 -20.98 3.49 10.23
N VAL A 61 -21.63 3.31 11.39
CA VAL A 61 -23.10 3.24 11.47
C VAL A 61 -23.73 4.55 11.01
N PHE A 62 -23.22 5.70 11.46
CA PHE A 62 -23.72 7.01 11.04
C PHE A 62 -23.55 7.25 9.54
N LYS A 63 -22.40 6.86 8.95
CA LYS A 63 -22.20 6.91 7.49
C LYS A 63 -23.21 6.02 6.75
N MET A 64 -23.42 4.80 7.24
CA MET A 64 -24.37 3.86 6.65
C MET A 64 -25.80 4.39 6.64
N ILE A 65 -26.23 5.06 7.72
CA ILE A 65 -27.55 5.70 7.81
C ILE A 65 -27.65 6.92 6.88
N ALA A 66 -26.61 7.78 6.84
CA ALA A 66 -26.63 9.02 6.06
C ALA A 66 -26.64 8.80 4.55
N TYR A 67 -25.76 7.92 4.07
CA TYR A 67 -25.54 7.66 2.65
C TYR A 67 -26.30 6.43 2.13
N GLY A 68 -26.76 5.56 3.04
CA GLY A 68 -27.34 4.25 2.71
C GLY A 68 -26.27 3.17 2.56
N PRO A 69 -26.61 1.89 2.80
CA PRO A 69 -25.63 0.79 2.79
C PRO A 69 -24.96 0.63 1.43
N ILE A 70 -25.74 0.62 0.34
CA ILE A 70 -25.22 0.44 -1.02
C ILE A 70 -24.21 1.53 -1.40
N ASN A 71 -24.48 2.79 -1.04
CA ASN A 71 -23.59 3.89 -1.37
C ASN A 71 -22.33 3.91 -0.49
N THR A 72 -22.44 3.42 0.75
CA THR A 72 -21.31 3.35 1.68
C THR A 72 -20.31 2.29 1.24
N TYR A 73 -20.78 1.14 0.76
CA TYR A 73 -19.92 0.05 0.28
C TYR A 73 -19.26 0.30 -1.09
N LYS A 74 -19.73 1.29 -1.88
CA LYS A 74 -19.04 1.66 -3.12
C LYS A 74 -17.66 2.27 -2.89
N ASP A 75 -17.45 2.91 -1.74
CA ASP A 75 -16.15 3.47 -1.37
C ASP A 75 -15.26 2.39 -0.75
N LYS A 76 -14.17 2.03 -1.45
CA LYS A 76 -13.15 1.07 -1.00
C LYS A 76 -12.60 1.41 0.39
N PHE A 77 -12.52 2.69 0.72
CA PHE A 77 -12.05 3.12 2.04
C PHE A 77 -13.04 2.78 3.14
N ASN A 78 -14.36 2.88 2.90
CA ASN A 78 -15.36 2.51 3.89
C ASN A 78 -15.40 0.99 4.12
N ILE A 79 -15.19 0.18 3.07
CA ILE A 79 -15.02 -1.28 3.21
C ILE A 79 -13.82 -1.60 4.10
N PHE A 80 -12.69 -0.92 3.88
CA PHE A 80 -11.50 -1.09 4.70
C PHE A 80 -11.73 -0.71 6.18
N ASP A 81 -12.50 0.34 6.45
CA ASP A 81 -12.86 0.68 7.84
C ASP A 81 -13.71 -0.39 8.50
N LEU A 82 -14.69 -0.95 7.77
CA LEU A 82 -15.51 -2.05 8.27
C LEU A 82 -14.64 -3.27 8.61
N PHE A 83 -13.72 -3.64 7.72
CA PHE A 83 -12.76 -4.72 7.97
C PHE A 83 -11.95 -4.47 9.26
N LEU A 84 -11.41 -3.27 9.45
CA LEU A 84 -10.64 -2.93 10.65
C LEU A 84 -11.47 -2.94 11.93
N VAL A 85 -12.73 -2.51 11.88
CA VAL A 85 -13.65 -2.57 13.03
C VAL A 85 -13.97 -4.01 13.40
N ILE A 86 -14.26 -4.86 12.41
CA ILE A 86 -14.51 -6.30 12.61
C ILE A 86 -13.25 -6.96 13.19
N ALA A 87 -12.08 -6.72 12.62
CA ALA A 87 -10.81 -7.26 13.11
C ALA A 87 -10.55 -6.89 14.57
N THR A 88 -10.82 -5.63 14.94
CA THR A 88 -10.67 -5.16 16.33
C THR A 88 -11.70 -5.83 17.26
N ALA A 89 -12.95 -6.02 16.83
CA ALA A 89 -13.96 -6.70 17.61
C ALA A 89 -13.59 -8.18 17.86
N VAL A 90 -13.12 -8.88 16.83
CA VAL A 90 -12.62 -10.26 16.93
C VAL A 90 -11.40 -10.36 17.85
N GLU A 91 -10.50 -9.37 17.81
CA GLU A 91 -9.35 -9.32 18.71
C GLU A 91 -9.77 -9.28 20.19
N TYR A 92 -10.73 -8.42 20.54
CA TYR A 92 -11.21 -8.31 21.92
C TYR A 92 -11.93 -9.57 22.39
N THR A 93 -12.74 -10.21 21.53
CA THR A 93 -13.39 -11.47 21.90
C THR A 93 -12.40 -12.61 22.07
N LEU A 94 -11.42 -12.76 21.17
CA LEU A 94 -10.41 -13.82 21.26
C LEU A 94 -9.46 -13.64 22.44
N THR A 95 -9.13 -12.40 22.82
CA THR A 95 -8.26 -12.14 23.98
C THR A 95 -8.91 -12.59 25.29
N SER A 96 -10.24 -12.66 25.35
CA SER A 96 -10.97 -13.19 26.51
C SER A 96 -11.01 -14.73 26.59
N THR A 97 -10.56 -15.44 25.54
CA THR A 97 -10.56 -16.91 25.47
C THR A 97 -9.16 -17.49 25.60
N THR A 98 -8.98 -18.55 26.41
CA THR A 98 -7.67 -19.10 26.83
C THR A 98 -7.10 -20.19 25.90
N THR A 99 -7.56 -20.33 24.66
CA THR A 99 -7.09 -21.42 23.78
C THR A 99 -5.74 -21.10 23.11
N VAL A 100 -4.86 -22.10 22.98
CA VAL A 100 -3.49 -21.93 22.42
C VAL A 100 -3.51 -21.44 20.96
N SER A 101 -4.48 -21.86 20.16
CA SER A 101 -4.66 -21.36 18.78
C SER A 101 -5.09 -19.89 18.76
N ALA A 102 -5.86 -19.44 19.75
CA ALA A 102 -6.23 -18.03 19.89
C ALA A 102 -5.00 -17.16 20.15
N LEU A 103 -3.95 -17.66 20.83
CA LEU A 103 -2.74 -16.88 21.09
C LEU A 103 -1.97 -16.49 19.82
N ARG A 104 -1.92 -17.35 18.79
CA ARG A 104 -1.30 -17.01 17.49
C ARG A 104 -2.14 -16.01 16.71
N ALA A 105 -3.45 -16.22 16.67
CA ALA A 105 -4.38 -15.30 16.01
C ALA A 105 -4.34 -13.91 16.65
N VAL A 106 -4.34 -13.83 17.99
CA VAL A 106 -4.24 -12.58 18.74
C VAL A 106 -2.97 -11.80 18.39
N ARG A 107 -1.82 -12.47 18.19
CA ARG A 107 -0.58 -11.77 17.77
C ARG A 107 -0.73 -11.10 16.41
N ILE A 108 -1.33 -11.78 15.43
CA ILE A 108 -1.55 -11.22 14.09
C ILE A 108 -2.57 -10.07 14.16
N LEU A 109 -3.65 -10.23 14.94
CA LEU A 109 -4.68 -9.21 15.11
C LEU A 109 -4.13 -7.94 15.79
N ARG A 110 -3.19 -8.08 16.73
CA ARG A 110 -2.47 -6.94 17.30
C ARG A 110 -1.69 -6.15 16.23
N LEU A 111 -1.10 -6.82 15.24
CA LEU A 111 -0.43 -6.14 14.12
C LEU A 111 -1.43 -5.40 13.22
N LEU A 112 -2.70 -5.86 13.14
CA LEU A 112 -3.75 -5.14 12.41
C LEU A 112 -4.06 -3.77 13.01
N ARG A 113 -3.73 -3.53 14.29
CA ARG A 113 -3.86 -2.20 14.90
C ARG A 113 -3.00 -1.17 14.15
N ALA A 114 -1.81 -1.53 13.65
CA ALA A 114 -0.94 -0.63 12.90
C ALA A 114 -1.60 -0.11 11.61
N PHE A 115 -2.42 -0.93 10.95
CA PHE A 115 -3.17 -0.53 9.75
C PHE A 115 -4.20 0.58 10.02
N LYS A 116 -4.56 0.85 11.29
CA LYS A 116 -5.43 1.99 11.65
C LYS A 116 -4.78 3.32 11.26
N VAL A 117 -3.44 3.41 11.18
CA VAL A 117 -2.73 4.62 10.68
C VAL A 117 -3.16 4.96 9.25
N LEU A 118 -3.51 3.96 8.44
CA LEU A 118 -3.95 4.17 7.07
C LEU A 118 -5.29 4.91 7.00
N ARG A 119 -6.04 5.05 8.10
CA ARG A 119 -7.25 5.89 8.12
C ARG A 119 -6.93 7.37 7.93
N VAL A 120 -5.75 7.84 8.34
CA VAL A 120 -5.30 9.22 8.12
C VAL A 120 -5.18 9.51 6.63
N THR A 121 -4.79 8.52 5.83
CA THR A 121 -4.66 8.64 4.36
C THR A 121 -5.97 9.06 3.69
N LYS A 122 -7.12 8.78 4.32
CA LYS A 122 -8.44 9.15 3.83
C LYS A 122 -8.72 10.65 3.89
N ARG A 123 -7.97 11.39 4.70
CA ARG A 123 -8.19 12.82 4.96
C ARG A 123 -7.17 13.69 4.26
N LEU A 124 -6.01 13.13 4.00
CA LEU A 124 -4.99 13.76 3.19
C LEU A 124 -5.43 13.65 1.73
N ALA A 125 -6.20 14.64 1.28
CA ALA A 125 -6.64 14.75 -0.11
C ALA A 125 -5.44 14.60 -1.08
N GLY A 126 -4.28 15.18 -0.74
CA GLY A 126 -3.05 15.01 -1.50
C GLY A 126 -2.59 13.55 -1.62
N LEU A 127 -2.65 12.76 -0.54
CA LEU A 127 -2.27 11.34 -0.58
C LEU A 127 -3.30 10.50 -1.35
N ARG A 128 -4.59 10.84 -1.26
CA ARG A 128 -5.62 10.20 -2.09
C ARG A 128 -5.40 10.48 -3.57
N ILE A 129 -5.09 11.72 -3.92
CA ILE A 129 -4.76 12.11 -5.29
C ILE A 129 -3.55 11.33 -5.77
N LEU A 130 -2.48 11.25 -4.97
CA LEU A 130 -1.28 10.48 -5.31
C LEU A 130 -1.59 9.00 -5.53
N ILE A 131 -2.32 8.36 -4.62
CA ILE A 131 -2.72 6.95 -4.76
C ILE A 131 -3.59 6.76 -6.01
N SER A 132 -4.54 7.66 -6.27
CA SER A 132 -5.39 7.58 -7.46
C SER A 132 -4.62 7.79 -8.75
N ALA A 133 -3.59 8.64 -8.75
CA ALA A 133 -2.73 8.92 -9.89
C ALA A 133 -1.77 7.76 -10.20
N LEU A 134 -1.31 7.02 -9.18
CA LEU A 134 -0.44 5.84 -9.35
C LEU A 134 -1.19 4.53 -9.59
N SER A 135 -2.46 4.46 -9.15
CA SER A 135 -3.27 3.25 -9.28
C SER A 135 -3.37 2.68 -10.71
N PRO A 136 -3.41 3.49 -11.79
CA PRO A 136 -3.48 2.96 -13.14
C PRO A 136 -2.16 2.35 -13.63
N SER A 137 -1.01 2.85 -13.13
CA SER A 137 0.33 2.37 -13.49
C SER A 137 0.68 1.01 -12.88
N VAL A 138 -0.15 0.51 -11.95
CA VAL A 138 0.06 -0.77 -11.28
C VAL A 138 0.02 -1.94 -12.28
N ILE A 139 -0.89 -1.92 -13.25
CA ILE A 139 -1.03 -3.04 -14.20
C ILE A 139 0.22 -3.18 -15.09
N PRO A 140 0.70 -2.13 -15.79
CA PRO A 140 1.96 -2.21 -16.52
C PRO A 140 3.14 -2.64 -15.65
N ALA A 141 3.25 -2.11 -14.42
CA ALA A 141 4.30 -2.45 -13.49
C ALA A 141 4.29 -3.95 -13.10
N LEU A 142 3.10 -4.55 -12.95
CA LEU A 142 2.96 -5.98 -12.63
C LEU A 142 3.51 -6.89 -13.74
N PHE A 143 3.38 -6.52 -15.01
CA PHE A 143 3.95 -7.30 -16.11
C PHE A 143 5.49 -7.29 -16.09
N VAL A 144 6.10 -6.13 -15.85
CA VAL A 144 7.56 -6.03 -15.74
C VAL A 144 8.06 -6.71 -14.46
N LEU A 145 7.32 -6.60 -13.36
CA LEU A 145 7.60 -7.35 -12.13
C LEU A 145 7.52 -8.86 -12.35
N LEU A 146 6.53 -9.35 -13.10
CA LEU A 146 6.42 -10.77 -13.43
C LEU A 146 7.63 -11.24 -14.25
N LEU A 147 8.08 -10.45 -15.22
CA LEU A 147 9.32 -10.72 -15.96
C LEU A 147 10.52 -10.82 -15.02
N LEU A 148 10.66 -9.88 -14.07
CA LEU A 148 11.71 -9.91 -13.06
C LEU A 148 11.63 -11.20 -12.22
N LEU A 149 10.44 -11.59 -11.76
CA LEU A 149 10.24 -12.80 -10.96
C LEU A 149 10.59 -14.08 -11.74
N ILE A 150 10.27 -14.14 -13.04
CA ILE A 150 10.66 -15.26 -13.90
C ILE A 150 12.19 -15.35 -14.01
N VAL A 151 12.86 -14.22 -14.25
CA VAL A 151 14.33 -14.19 -14.32
C VAL A 151 14.93 -14.61 -12.98
N VAL A 152 14.47 -14.03 -11.87
CA VAL A 152 14.92 -14.41 -10.52
C VAL A 152 14.70 -15.91 -10.26
N PHE A 153 13.57 -16.47 -10.67
CA PHE A 153 13.27 -17.89 -10.52
C PHE A 153 14.30 -18.78 -11.26
N VAL A 154 14.65 -18.42 -12.50
CA VAL A 154 15.71 -19.14 -13.26
C VAL A 154 17.03 -19.08 -12.52
N TYR A 155 17.43 -17.91 -12.01
CA TYR A 155 18.65 -17.77 -11.22
C TYR A 155 18.59 -18.49 -9.87
N CYS A 156 17.41 -18.66 -9.26
CA CYS A 156 17.28 -19.48 -8.06
C CYS A 156 17.60 -20.94 -8.36
N VAL A 157 17.05 -21.50 -9.45
CA VAL A 157 17.31 -22.88 -9.86
C VAL A 157 18.80 -23.09 -10.20
N LEU A 158 19.39 -22.17 -10.96
CA LEU A 158 20.83 -22.21 -11.28
C LEU A 158 21.70 -22.09 -10.01
N GLY A 159 21.34 -21.17 -9.11
CA GLY A 159 22.08 -20.97 -7.88
C GLY A 159 22.03 -22.19 -6.94
N MET A 160 20.87 -22.85 -6.85
CA MET A 160 20.75 -24.12 -6.12
C MET A 160 21.64 -25.22 -6.72
N GLN A 161 21.75 -25.27 -8.05
CA GLN A 161 22.57 -26.29 -8.73
C GLN A 161 24.08 -26.02 -8.58
N PHE A 162 24.51 -24.76 -8.60
CA PHE A 162 25.93 -24.40 -8.54
C PHE A 162 26.47 -24.18 -7.13
N PHE A 163 25.64 -23.66 -6.23
CA PHE A 163 26.06 -23.19 -4.91
C PHE A 163 25.24 -23.81 -3.75
N GLY A 164 24.46 -24.86 -4.03
CA GLY A 164 23.80 -25.63 -2.98
C GLY A 164 24.81 -26.13 -1.95
N HIS A 165 24.51 -25.98 -0.67
CA HIS A 165 25.39 -26.33 0.45
C HIS A 165 26.72 -25.56 0.55
N ALA A 166 26.92 -24.50 -0.26
CA ALA A 166 28.08 -23.63 -0.12
C ALA A 166 28.00 -22.77 1.15
N ASP A 167 29.15 -22.48 1.76
CA ASP A 167 29.24 -21.62 2.95
C ASP A 167 29.42 -20.15 2.56
N PHE A 168 28.44 -19.33 2.90
CA PHE A 168 28.44 -17.87 2.69
C PHE A 168 28.65 -17.07 3.98
N SER A 169 29.14 -17.70 5.05
CA SER A 169 29.48 -17.01 6.30
C SER A 169 30.45 -15.82 6.07
N PRO A 170 30.23 -14.66 6.73
CA PRO A 170 29.27 -14.39 7.80
C PRO A 170 27.86 -13.99 7.32
N PHE A 171 27.61 -13.93 6.02
CA PHE A 171 26.32 -13.53 5.47
C PHE A 171 25.28 -14.64 5.67
N ARG A 172 24.03 -14.26 5.95
CA ARG A 172 22.89 -15.19 6.00
C ARG A 172 22.36 -15.50 4.59
N ALA A 173 23.26 -15.68 3.63
CA ALA A 173 22.97 -16.04 2.25
C ALA A 173 23.09 -17.56 2.05
N LYS A 174 22.19 -18.15 1.27
CA LYS A 174 22.18 -19.60 1.02
C LYS A 174 21.47 -19.91 -0.30
N TYR A 175 21.84 -21.04 -0.90
CA TYR A 175 21.20 -21.60 -2.09
C TYR A 175 20.69 -23.03 -1.84
N ASP A 176 20.32 -23.39 -0.60
CA ASP A 176 19.82 -24.73 -0.29
C ASP A 176 18.35 -24.91 -0.73
N THR A 177 17.54 -23.86 -0.60
CA THR A 177 16.12 -23.86 -1.00
C THR A 177 15.81 -22.69 -1.92
N ILE A 178 14.71 -22.80 -2.67
CA ILE A 178 14.31 -21.76 -3.63
C ILE A 178 14.04 -20.41 -2.97
N TRP A 179 13.52 -20.41 -1.74
CA TRP A 179 13.23 -19.18 -1.00
C TRP A 179 14.51 -18.49 -0.52
N GLU A 180 15.48 -19.26 -0.02
CA GLU A 180 16.79 -18.74 0.38
C GLU A 180 17.59 -18.23 -0.82
N ALA A 181 17.54 -18.96 -1.94
CA ALA A 181 18.13 -18.53 -3.20
C ALA A 181 17.47 -17.23 -3.71
N ALA A 182 16.14 -17.10 -3.58
CA ALA A 182 15.42 -15.88 -3.95
C ALA A 182 15.82 -14.68 -3.09
N LEU A 183 15.97 -14.86 -1.78
CA LEU A 183 16.45 -13.82 -0.87
C LEU A 183 17.91 -13.43 -1.17
N THR A 184 18.77 -14.41 -1.45
CA THR A 184 20.16 -14.15 -1.83
C THR A 184 20.25 -13.41 -3.16
N ASN A 185 19.48 -13.82 -4.17
CA ASN A 185 19.39 -13.12 -5.45
C ASN A 185 18.80 -11.71 -5.30
N PHE A 186 17.85 -11.50 -4.39
CA PHE A 186 17.32 -10.18 -4.07
C PHE A 186 18.41 -9.25 -3.53
N ILE A 187 19.24 -9.73 -2.59
CA ILE A 187 20.41 -8.99 -2.07
C ILE A 187 21.34 -8.58 -3.22
N VAL A 188 21.66 -9.52 -4.13
CA VAL A 188 22.50 -9.25 -5.31
C VAL A 188 21.89 -8.20 -6.23
N ILE A 189 20.59 -8.28 -6.53
CA ILE A 189 19.90 -7.31 -7.39
C ILE A 189 19.88 -5.93 -6.74
N THR A 190 19.67 -5.84 -5.43
CA THR A 190 19.74 -4.56 -4.70
C THR A 190 21.14 -3.96 -4.66
N GLY A 191 22.16 -4.73 -5.02
CA GLY A 191 23.56 -4.32 -5.03
C GLY A 191 24.23 -4.30 -3.68
N ASP A 192 23.63 -4.93 -2.67
CA ASP A 192 24.25 -5.07 -1.36
C ASP A 192 25.16 -6.31 -1.31
N ASN A 193 26.41 -6.13 -0.89
CA ASN A 193 27.42 -7.18 -0.67
C ASN A 193 27.58 -8.26 -1.78
N TRP A 194 27.16 -7.97 -3.01
CA TRP A 194 27.13 -8.95 -4.10
C TRP A 194 28.52 -9.44 -4.52
N ALA A 195 29.54 -8.59 -4.42
CA ALA A 195 30.92 -8.94 -4.73
C ALA A 195 31.49 -9.93 -3.71
N ASP A 196 31.20 -9.75 -2.42
CA ASP A 196 31.63 -10.68 -1.37
C ASP A 196 30.92 -12.02 -1.51
N LEU A 197 29.62 -12.01 -1.80
CA LEU A 197 28.86 -13.24 -2.09
C LEU A 197 29.43 -14.00 -3.30
N MET A 198 29.81 -13.29 -4.36
CA MET A 198 30.48 -13.89 -5.52
C MET A 198 31.82 -14.52 -5.14
N LEU A 199 32.65 -13.84 -4.34
CA LEU A 199 33.95 -14.39 -3.91
C LEU A 199 33.77 -15.63 -3.02
N LEU A 200 32.75 -15.66 -2.18
CA LEU A 200 32.41 -16.83 -1.36
C LEU A 200 31.89 -17.99 -2.23
N ALA A 201 31.01 -17.71 -3.19
CA ALA A 201 30.56 -18.69 -4.17
C ALA A 201 31.72 -19.25 -5.00
N ALA A 202 32.72 -18.41 -5.33
CA ALA A 202 33.91 -18.81 -6.07
C ALA A 202 34.78 -19.83 -5.32
N LYS A 203 34.78 -19.80 -3.99
CA LYS A 203 35.48 -20.82 -3.17
C LYS A 203 34.88 -22.22 -3.34
N HIS A 204 33.59 -22.30 -3.70
CA HIS A 204 32.88 -23.57 -3.87
C HIS A 204 32.85 -24.05 -5.33
N ALA A 205 32.39 -23.21 -6.25
CA ALA A 205 32.16 -23.59 -7.65
C ALA A 205 33.26 -23.09 -8.62
N GLY A 206 34.25 -22.37 -8.11
CA GLY A 206 35.29 -21.72 -8.90
C GLY A 206 34.90 -20.31 -9.39
N MET A 207 35.92 -19.46 -9.56
CA MET A 207 35.77 -18.06 -9.98
C MET A 207 35.01 -17.88 -11.30
N PRO A 208 35.22 -18.67 -12.37
CA PRO A 208 34.52 -18.46 -13.63
C PRO A 208 33.00 -18.66 -13.53
N VAL A 209 32.56 -19.66 -12.77
CA VAL A 209 31.13 -19.96 -12.58
C VAL A 209 30.49 -18.89 -11.70
N ALA A 210 31.12 -18.54 -10.58
CA ALA A 210 30.62 -17.50 -9.70
C ALA A 210 30.58 -16.14 -10.40
N LEU A 211 31.64 -15.74 -11.09
CA LEU A 211 31.69 -14.46 -11.81
C LEU A 211 30.60 -14.39 -12.88
N SER A 212 30.45 -15.44 -13.70
CA SER A 212 29.43 -15.43 -14.75
C SER A 212 28.01 -15.36 -14.17
N PHE A 213 27.70 -16.12 -13.11
CA PHE A 213 26.41 -16.09 -12.44
C PHE A 213 26.10 -14.72 -11.82
N PHE A 214 26.97 -14.21 -10.95
CA PHE A 214 26.69 -12.99 -10.18
C PHE A 214 26.74 -11.73 -11.07
N MET A 215 27.66 -11.64 -12.03
CA MET A 215 27.71 -10.51 -12.95
C MET A 215 26.48 -10.48 -13.86
N SER A 216 26.10 -11.62 -14.43
CA SER A 216 24.91 -11.68 -15.29
C SER A 216 23.64 -11.36 -14.51
N LEU A 217 23.47 -11.89 -13.30
CA LEU A 217 22.35 -11.56 -12.41
C LEU A 217 22.31 -10.07 -12.06
N PHE A 218 23.46 -9.50 -11.68
CA PHE A 218 23.55 -8.09 -11.30
C PHE A 218 23.15 -7.18 -12.46
N PHE A 219 23.72 -7.37 -13.66
CA PHE A 219 23.42 -6.51 -14.80
C PHE A 219 22.02 -6.73 -15.37
N PHE A 220 21.61 -7.98 -15.63
CA PHE A 220 20.26 -8.25 -16.16
C PHE A 220 19.17 -7.89 -15.14
N GLY A 221 19.37 -8.23 -13.87
CA GLY A 221 18.42 -7.91 -12.81
C GLY A 221 18.22 -6.40 -12.67
N ASN A 222 19.32 -5.63 -12.55
CA ASN A 222 19.22 -4.17 -12.46
C ASN A 222 18.66 -3.53 -13.73
N TYR A 223 18.99 -4.05 -14.92
CA TYR A 223 18.40 -3.57 -16.16
C TYR A 223 16.87 -3.70 -16.16
N ILE A 224 16.33 -4.85 -15.73
CA ILE A 224 14.89 -5.07 -15.63
C ILE A 224 14.26 -4.16 -14.57
N VAL A 225 14.92 -3.97 -13.41
CA VAL A 225 14.45 -3.06 -12.36
C VAL A 225 14.40 -1.62 -12.86
N ILE A 226 15.43 -1.15 -13.59
CA ILE A 226 15.43 0.18 -14.19
C ILE A 226 14.28 0.32 -15.20
N ASN A 227 14.03 -0.70 -16.01
CA ASN A 227 12.90 -0.71 -16.94
C ASN A 227 11.54 -0.71 -16.23
N LEU A 228 11.42 -1.30 -15.03
CA LEU A 228 10.21 -1.20 -14.20
C LEU A 228 9.96 0.25 -13.78
N PHE A 229 10.98 0.94 -13.26
CA PHE A 229 10.87 2.36 -12.91
C PHE A 229 10.58 3.23 -14.14
N GLY A 230 11.28 2.96 -15.25
CA GLY A 230 11.05 3.64 -16.52
C GLY A 230 9.61 3.50 -17.00
N ALA A 231 9.04 2.29 -16.96
CA ALA A 231 7.66 2.04 -17.36
C ALA A 231 6.65 2.83 -16.49
N VAL A 232 6.86 2.87 -15.17
CA VAL A 232 5.99 3.62 -14.25
C VAL A 232 6.10 5.13 -14.49
N ILE A 233 7.32 5.64 -14.69
CA ILE A 233 7.55 7.06 -14.96
C ILE A 233 6.94 7.46 -16.30
N VAL A 234 7.14 6.66 -17.36
CA VAL A 234 6.59 6.93 -18.68
C VAL A 234 5.05 6.94 -18.64
N ASP A 235 4.42 5.95 -18.00
CA ASP A 235 2.96 5.92 -17.84
C ASP A 235 2.46 7.16 -17.06
N HIS A 236 3.20 7.61 -16.04
CA HIS A 236 2.84 8.82 -15.30
C HIS A 236 2.98 10.09 -16.16
N LEU A 237 4.10 10.24 -16.88
CA LEU A 237 4.36 11.38 -17.76
C LEU A 237 3.37 11.43 -18.93
N GLU A 238 3.02 10.28 -19.51
CA GLU A 238 2.05 10.18 -20.59
C GLU A 238 0.66 10.65 -20.13
N ARG A 239 0.22 10.21 -18.95
CA ARG A 239 -1.05 10.68 -18.36
C ARG A 239 -1.03 12.17 -18.04
N ALA A 240 0.07 12.67 -17.49
CA ALA A 240 0.23 14.10 -17.21
C ALA A 240 0.20 14.93 -18.49
N ALA A 241 0.89 14.49 -19.56
CA ALA A 241 0.85 15.13 -20.86
C ALA A 241 -0.58 15.11 -21.44
N GLN A 242 -1.25 13.96 -21.44
CA GLN A 242 -2.63 13.82 -21.92
C GLN A 242 -3.59 14.79 -21.20
N ALA A 243 -3.43 15.00 -19.89
CA ALA A 243 -4.25 15.96 -19.14
C ALA A 243 -4.09 17.40 -19.67
N VAL A 244 -2.86 17.84 -19.95
CA VAL A 244 -2.57 19.17 -20.51
C VAL A 244 -3.18 19.33 -21.90
N TRP A 245 -3.05 18.31 -22.77
CA TRP A 245 -3.64 18.34 -24.11
C TRP A 245 -5.18 18.45 -24.07
N GLN A 246 -5.82 17.77 -23.12
CA GLN A 246 -7.28 17.85 -22.94
C GLN A 246 -7.73 19.24 -22.51
N GLU A 247 -6.99 19.89 -21.61
CA GLU A 247 -7.27 21.25 -21.16
C GLU A 247 -7.14 22.26 -22.31
N GLN A 248 -6.07 22.17 -23.11
CA GLN A 248 -5.86 23.03 -24.28
C GLN A 248 -6.97 22.86 -25.34
N ASN A 249 -7.36 21.62 -25.65
CA ASN A 249 -8.44 21.34 -26.61
C ASN A 249 -9.80 21.87 -26.13
N PHE A 250 -10.05 21.81 -24.82
CA PHE A 250 -11.25 22.37 -24.22
C PHE A 250 -11.28 23.90 -24.33
N GLU A 251 -10.18 24.58 -24.01
CA GLU A 251 -10.04 26.04 -24.16
C GLU A 251 -10.25 26.49 -25.62
N GLN A 252 -9.63 25.79 -26.59
CA GLN A 252 -9.81 26.09 -28.01
C GLN A 252 -11.26 25.91 -28.47
N SER A 253 -11.91 24.82 -28.05
CA SER A 253 -13.32 24.56 -28.41
C SER A 253 -14.24 25.65 -27.83
N MET A 254 -13.99 26.08 -26.59
CA MET A 254 -14.74 27.16 -25.96
C MET A 254 -14.53 28.50 -26.67
N ALA A 255 -13.30 28.82 -27.07
CA ALA A 255 -12.99 30.06 -27.81
C ALA A 255 -13.77 30.13 -29.14
N VAL A 256 -13.83 29.02 -29.89
CA VAL A 256 -14.61 28.93 -31.13
C VAL A 256 -16.12 29.09 -30.89
N LEU A 257 -16.65 28.48 -29.82
CA LEU A 257 -18.07 28.61 -29.47
C LEU A 257 -18.43 30.04 -29.05
N THR A 258 -17.57 30.71 -28.28
CA THR A 258 -17.78 32.11 -27.91
C THR A 258 -17.76 33.03 -29.14
N ASP A 259 -16.83 32.80 -30.06
CA ASP A 259 -16.75 33.57 -31.30
C ASP A 259 -18.00 33.34 -32.17
N ALA A 260 -18.41 32.08 -32.37
CA ALA A 260 -19.63 31.73 -33.11
C ALA A 260 -20.91 32.30 -32.49
N SER A 261 -21.02 32.35 -31.16
CA SER A 261 -22.16 32.94 -30.45
C SER A 261 -22.22 34.46 -30.57
N SER A 262 -21.06 35.12 -30.72
CA SER A 262 -20.97 36.57 -30.91
C SER A 262 -21.43 37.02 -32.31
N LEU A 263 -21.36 36.12 -33.30
CA LEU A 263 -21.78 36.35 -34.69
C LEU A 263 -23.30 36.24 -34.90
N HIS A 264 -24.05 35.63 -33.98
CA HIS A 264 -25.51 35.51 -34.05
C HIS A 264 -26.16 35.97 -32.73
N PRO A 265 -26.49 37.27 -32.56
CA PRO A 265 -27.28 37.70 -31.42
C PRO A 265 -28.67 37.03 -31.46
N PRO A 266 -29.27 36.70 -30.30
CA PRO A 266 -30.59 36.09 -30.26
C PRO A 266 -31.59 37.03 -30.93
N ARG A 267 -32.19 36.58 -32.05
CA ARG A 267 -33.36 37.23 -32.62
C ARG A 267 -34.48 37.14 -31.59
N LEU A 268 -34.70 38.23 -30.86
CA LEU A 268 -35.91 38.47 -30.10
C LEU A 268 -37.10 38.28 -31.05
N PHE A 269 -37.82 37.16 -30.91
CA PHE A 269 -39.13 37.00 -31.50
C PHE A 269 -40.07 37.97 -30.77
N MET A 270 -40.42 39.05 -31.48
CA MET A 270 -41.62 39.87 -31.22
C MET A 270 -42.79 39.27 -32.00
#